data_AF-A0A133PR58-F1
#
_entry.id   AF-A0A133PR58-F1
#
_cell.length_a   1.000
_cell.length_b   1.000
_cell.length_c   1.000
_cell.angle_alpha   90.00
_cell.angle_beta   90.00
_cell.angle_gamma   90.00
#
_symmetry.space_group_name_H-M   'P 1'
#
loop_
_entity.id
_entity.type
_entity.pdbx_description
1 polymer ?
#
loop_
_entity_poly.entity_id
_entity_poly.type
_entity_poly.pdbx_seq_one_letter_code
_entity_poly.pdbx_strand_id
1 'polypeptide(L)'
;MKKTEDANLNEMLLLKRQKLDELKKEGKDPFVNETYDVTAHSVGIKEEFNEADEREVSIAGRIMSKRRHGKICFLDLRDSEGNIQVFARKDVLEDKYEDVKGIDIGDIVGVKGIVFKTEAGEITVRATDITLLSKSLQILPEKFHGLKDPDLRYRQRYVDLIVNPEVKDVFIKRNKIIKKIREFLDNKDFLEVETPILGTVAGGANARPFYTHHNTLDIDMQLRIANELFLKRLIVGGFDKVYEMGKMFRNEGMDTRHNPEFTNIELYQAYVDYEEMMRITEDLFEYVALEVLGTDTINYQGTEICLKAPWKRITMIDAVKKYADVDFNEIDTDEKAREIAREKGLEVHENDTWGKLLSEMFEEFCEEHLVEPTFVIGHPVDVSPLAKRNPKDPRLTQRFEAFINTWEFANAFSELNDPIDQRQRFEAQVAEKAAGDDEAHPMDSDFINAIEVGLPPTGGLGIGVDRMIVLLTDQPSIRDVLLFPTMKPIGLEKAENGGLSKETYETYDKLTTEEIDLSKVKVEPLFEDMVDFETFSKSDFRVVKVKNCEEVPKSKKLLKFTLDDGSEKERVILSGIKEYYSAESLIGKTLLAICNLPPRKMMGIDSEGMIISAICEYDGEEKLNLIMLDDNIPAGSKLY
;
A
#
# COMPACT_ATOMS: atom_id res chain seq x y z
N MET A 1 -20.47 -5.50 -29.95
CA MET A 1 -19.45 -5.63 -28.88
C MET A 1 -20.02 -5.63 -27.44
N LYS A 2 -21.33 -5.35 -27.19
CA LYS A 2 -21.92 -5.36 -25.82
C LYS A 2 -22.18 -6.75 -25.18
N LYS A 3 -22.10 -7.87 -25.92
CA LYS A 3 -22.64 -9.17 -25.46
C LYS A 3 -21.72 -10.00 -24.55
N THR A 4 -20.42 -9.70 -24.49
CA THR A 4 -19.45 -10.54 -23.77
C THR A 4 -19.21 -10.11 -22.32
N GLU A 5 -19.43 -8.85 -21.95
CA GLU A 5 -19.31 -8.39 -20.55
C GLU A 5 -20.54 -8.72 -19.68
N ASP A 6 -21.73 -8.80 -20.29
CA ASP A 6 -22.98 -9.07 -19.56
C ASP A 6 -23.14 -10.54 -19.12
N ALA A 7 -22.37 -11.47 -19.70
CA ALA A 7 -22.54 -12.91 -19.47
C ALA A 7 -22.18 -13.38 -18.05
N ASN A 8 -21.41 -12.60 -17.29
CA ASN A 8 -20.92 -12.92 -15.94
C ASN A 8 -21.52 -12.02 -14.84
N LEU A 9 -22.47 -11.14 -15.17
CA LEU A 9 -23.08 -10.22 -14.21
C LEU A 9 -24.34 -10.81 -13.58
N ASN A 10 -24.49 -10.64 -12.26
CA ASN A 10 -25.74 -10.96 -11.55
C ASN A 10 -26.92 -10.18 -12.18
N GLU A 11 -28.11 -10.79 -12.25
CA GLU A 11 -29.35 -10.21 -12.78
C GLU A 11 -29.63 -8.78 -12.28
N MET A 12 -29.32 -8.49 -11.02
CA MET A 12 -29.47 -7.15 -10.42
C MET A 12 -28.53 -6.10 -11.04
N LEU A 13 -27.29 -6.48 -11.38
CA LEU A 13 -26.31 -5.61 -12.02
C LEU A 13 -26.67 -5.35 -13.49
N LEU A 14 -27.27 -6.34 -14.18
CA LEU A 14 -27.83 -6.19 -15.51
C LEU A 14 -29.02 -5.24 -15.50
N LEU A 15 -29.95 -5.41 -14.56
CA LEU A 15 -31.12 -4.54 -14.41
C LEU A 15 -30.72 -3.07 -14.17
N LYS A 16 -29.72 -2.81 -13.32
CA LYS A 16 -29.20 -1.46 -13.08
C LYS A 16 -28.64 -0.82 -14.36
N ARG A 17 -27.95 -1.58 -15.20
CA ARG A 17 -27.43 -1.12 -16.51
C ARG A 17 -28.54 -0.87 -17.52
N GLN A 18 -29.55 -1.75 -17.57
CA GLN A 18 -30.73 -1.57 -18.44
C GLN A 18 -31.47 -0.27 -18.11
N LYS A 19 -31.71 0.00 -16.82
CA LYS A 19 -32.32 1.27 -16.38
C LYS A 19 -31.49 2.49 -16.80
N LEU A 20 -30.16 2.42 -16.74
CA LEU A 20 -29.30 3.50 -17.24
C LEU A 20 -29.44 3.68 -18.75
N ASP A 21 -29.43 2.59 -19.52
CA ASP A 21 -29.63 2.64 -20.97
C ASP A 21 -31.00 3.25 -21.34
N GLU A 22 -32.05 2.96 -20.57
CA GLU A 22 -33.38 3.57 -20.73
C GLU A 22 -33.36 5.07 -20.43
N LEU A 23 -32.77 5.49 -19.31
CA LEU A 23 -32.60 6.91 -18.95
C LEU A 23 -31.88 7.69 -20.05
N LYS A 24 -30.81 7.12 -20.63
CA LYS A 24 -30.07 7.74 -21.73
C LYS A 24 -30.92 7.88 -23.00
N LYS A 25 -31.72 6.87 -23.35
CA LYS A 25 -32.64 6.92 -24.51
C LYS A 25 -33.74 7.98 -24.34
N GLU A 26 -34.16 8.23 -23.12
CA GLU A 26 -35.12 9.29 -22.78
C GLU A 26 -34.50 10.69 -22.73
N GLY A 27 -33.18 10.83 -22.96
CA GLY A 27 -32.47 12.10 -22.84
C GLY A 27 -32.25 12.55 -21.39
N LYS A 28 -32.38 11.63 -20.42
CA LYS A 28 -32.21 11.85 -18.98
C LYS A 28 -30.92 11.20 -18.47
N ASP A 29 -29.83 11.32 -19.20
CA ASP A 29 -28.54 10.75 -18.76
C ASP A 29 -28.10 11.43 -17.44
N PRO A 30 -28.08 10.75 -16.29
CA PRO A 30 -27.77 11.41 -15.03
C PRO A 30 -26.33 11.94 -14.98
N PHE A 31 -25.43 11.39 -15.80
CA PHE A 31 -24.02 11.73 -15.82
C PHE A 31 -23.67 12.98 -16.63
N VAL A 32 -24.63 13.65 -17.28
CA VAL A 32 -24.38 14.95 -17.91
C VAL A 32 -24.45 16.12 -16.93
N ASN A 33 -24.97 15.88 -15.72
CA ASN A 33 -25.03 16.90 -14.67
C ASN A 33 -23.64 17.09 -14.07
N GLU A 34 -22.99 18.22 -14.39
CA GLU A 34 -21.67 18.57 -13.83
C GLU A 34 -21.77 19.26 -12.47
N THR A 35 -22.91 19.91 -12.17
CA THR A 35 -23.12 20.70 -10.95
C THR A 35 -24.51 20.49 -10.37
N TYR A 36 -24.64 20.74 -9.07
CA TYR A 36 -25.93 20.81 -8.36
C TYR A 36 -25.79 21.76 -7.17
N ASP A 37 -26.70 22.75 -7.07
CA ASP A 37 -26.65 23.73 -5.98
C ASP A 37 -27.13 23.11 -4.67
N VAL A 38 -26.18 22.80 -3.78
CA VAL A 38 -26.46 22.35 -2.40
C VAL A 38 -26.43 23.55 -1.48
N THR A 39 -27.51 23.77 -0.73
CA THR A 39 -27.66 24.92 0.19
C THR A 39 -27.65 24.52 1.66
N ALA A 40 -27.74 23.22 1.98
CA ALA A 40 -27.77 22.72 3.34
C ALA A 40 -27.32 21.25 3.41
N HIS A 41 -26.89 20.82 4.59
CA HIS A 41 -26.49 19.45 4.90
C HIS A 41 -27.31 18.86 6.05
N SER A 42 -27.28 17.54 6.18
CA SER A 42 -28.15 16.75 7.03
C SER A 42 -28.05 17.09 8.52
N VAL A 43 -26.84 17.38 9.04
CA VAL A 43 -26.66 17.76 10.45
C VAL A 43 -27.17 19.18 10.68
N GLY A 44 -26.75 20.14 9.86
CA GLY A 44 -27.22 21.54 9.98
C GLY A 44 -28.74 21.67 9.88
N ILE A 45 -29.40 20.92 8.99
CA ILE A 45 -30.87 20.90 8.90
C ILE A 45 -31.53 20.45 10.20
N LYS A 46 -30.94 19.46 10.89
CA LYS A 46 -31.51 18.91 12.13
C LYS A 46 -31.27 19.81 13.33
N GLU A 47 -30.07 20.38 13.44
CA GLU A 47 -29.71 21.27 14.55
C GLU A 47 -30.45 22.61 14.50
N GLU A 48 -30.67 23.13 13.29
CA GLU A 48 -31.35 24.41 13.07
C GLU A 48 -32.87 24.25 12.86
N PHE A 49 -33.44 23.07 13.11
CA PHE A 49 -34.85 22.82 12.85
C PHE A 49 -35.77 23.60 13.79
N ASN A 50 -36.72 24.34 13.22
CA ASN A 50 -37.76 25.05 13.93
C ASN A 50 -39.13 24.75 13.29
N GLU A 51 -40.09 24.28 14.09
CA GLU A 51 -41.44 23.94 13.60
C GLU A 51 -42.22 25.14 13.06
N ALA A 52 -41.85 26.37 13.47
CA ALA A 52 -42.50 27.59 13.01
C ALA A 52 -42.01 28.08 11.63
N ASP A 53 -40.90 27.56 11.12
CA ASP A 53 -40.23 28.05 9.92
C ASP A 53 -40.36 27.06 8.75
N GLU A 54 -41.05 27.45 7.69
CA GLU A 54 -41.05 26.71 6.42
C GLU A 54 -39.76 26.97 5.64
N ARG A 55 -38.65 26.36 6.10
CA ARG A 55 -37.34 26.49 5.46
C ARG A 55 -37.26 25.65 4.19
N GLU A 56 -36.98 26.28 3.06
CA GLU A 56 -36.61 25.61 1.82
C GLU A 56 -35.12 25.27 1.80
N VAL A 57 -34.79 24.06 1.36
CA VAL A 57 -33.41 23.56 1.26
C VAL A 57 -33.20 22.81 -0.06
N SER A 58 -31.97 22.88 -0.58
CA SER A 58 -31.48 21.99 -1.63
C SER A 58 -30.37 21.12 -1.05
N ILE A 59 -30.57 19.81 -1.05
CA ILE A 59 -29.64 18.82 -0.52
C ILE A 59 -29.21 17.85 -1.63
N ALA A 60 -28.04 17.22 -1.46
CA ALA A 60 -27.64 16.11 -2.33
C ALA A 60 -27.01 15.00 -1.48
N GLY A 61 -27.24 13.75 -1.88
CA GLY A 61 -26.72 12.62 -1.14
C GLY A 61 -26.98 11.28 -1.79
N ARG A 62 -26.33 10.25 -1.25
CA ARG A 62 -26.50 8.86 -1.67
C ARG A 62 -27.73 8.25 -1.00
N ILE A 63 -28.53 7.54 -1.77
CA ILE A 63 -29.69 6.81 -1.22
C ILE A 63 -29.22 5.56 -0.50
N MET A 64 -29.43 5.53 0.81
CA MET A 64 -29.11 4.40 1.68
C MET A 64 -30.30 3.45 1.88
N SER A 65 -31.52 3.98 1.86
CA SER A 65 -32.76 3.18 1.90
C SER A 65 -33.85 3.83 1.06
N LYS A 66 -34.76 2.98 0.55
CA LYS A 66 -35.95 3.38 -0.20
C LYS A 66 -37.16 2.58 0.27
N ARG A 67 -38.21 3.27 0.75
CA ARG A 67 -39.47 2.67 1.21
C ARG A 67 -40.63 3.27 0.41
N ARG A 68 -41.31 2.48 -0.41
CA ARG A 68 -42.38 2.96 -1.30
C ARG A 68 -43.74 2.36 -0.94
N HIS A 69 -44.75 3.21 -0.82
CA HIS A 69 -46.14 2.83 -0.55
C HIS A 69 -47.09 3.54 -1.54
N GLY A 70 -47.27 2.95 -2.73
CA GLY A 70 -48.15 3.50 -3.75
C GLY A 70 -47.73 4.90 -4.23
N LYS A 71 -48.45 5.94 -3.78
CA LYS A 71 -48.29 7.36 -4.13
C LYS A 71 -47.27 8.12 -3.27
N ILE A 72 -46.69 7.47 -2.26
CA ILE A 72 -45.65 8.04 -1.41
C ILE A 72 -44.37 7.18 -1.43
N CYS A 73 -43.23 7.84 -1.25
CA CYS A 73 -41.92 7.22 -1.13
C CYS A 73 -41.09 7.96 -0.08
N PHE A 74 -40.46 7.21 0.83
CA PHE A 74 -39.42 7.72 1.73
C PHE A 74 -38.06 7.27 1.22
N LEU A 75 -37.09 8.18 1.22
CA LEU A 75 -35.69 7.91 0.94
C LEU A 75 -34.87 8.34 2.15
N ASP A 76 -33.88 7.55 2.54
CA ASP A 76 -32.87 8.02 3.51
C ASP A 76 -31.63 8.39 2.72
N LEU A 77 -31.28 9.68 2.67
CA LEU A 77 -30.09 10.18 1.99
C LEU A 77 -28.94 10.30 2.97
N ARG A 78 -27.73 9.92 2.52
CA ARG A 78 -26.47 10.16 3.22
C ARG A 78 -25.64 11.17 2.46
N ASP A 79 -25.28 12.26 3.12
CA ASP A 79 -24.39 13.29 2.61
C ASP A 79 -23.02 13.25 3.31
N SER A 80 -22.25 14.33 3.22
CA SER A 80 -20.93 14.44 3.87
C SER A 80 -20.99 14.49 5.39
N GLU A 81 -22.13 14.81 6.00
CA GLU A 81 -22.23 15.03 7.45
C GLU A 81 -23.01 13.92 8.15
N GLY A 82 -23.98 13.33 7.47
CA GLY A 82 -24.87 12.38 8.12
C GLY A 82 -25.99 11.89 7.22
N ASN A 83 -27.14 11.59 7.83
CA ASN A 83 -28.31 11.06 7.13
C ASN A 83 -29.51 12.00 7.29
N ILE A 84 -30.32 12.17 6.25
CA ILE A 84 -31.56 12.93 6.28
C ILE A 84 -32.66 12.18 5.52
N GLN A 85 -33.87 12.13 6.09
CA GLN A 85 -35.02 11.54 5.42
C GLN A 85 -35.59 12.50 4.38
N VAL A 86 -35.99 11.96 3.24
CA VAL A 86 -36.71 12.66 2.18
C VAL A 86 -38.07 12.00 2.00
N PHE A 87 -39.11 12.83 1.94
CA PHE A 87 -40.48 12.40 1.68
C PHE A 87 -40.95 12.90 0.33
N ALA A 88 -41.17 11.96 -0.60
CA ALA A 88 -41.64 12.21 -1.96
C ALA A 88 -43.08 11.72 -2.12
N ARG A 89 -43.97 12.57 -2.66
CA ARG A 89 -45.39 12.22 -2.90
C ARG A 89 -45.85 12.65 -4.29
N LYS A 90 -46.70 11.83 -4.90
CA LYS A 90 -47.10 11.97 -6.32
C LYS A 90 -47.84 13.29 -6.63
N ASP A 91 -48.61 13.80 -5.71
CA ASP A 91 -49.37 15.05 -5.87
C ASP A 91 -48.52 16.32 -5.70
N VAL A 92 -47.29 16.21 -5.20
CA VAL A 92 -46.32 17.33 -5.18
C VAL A 92 -45.35 17.25 -6.36
N LEU A 93 -44.87 16.04 -6.68
CA LEU A 93 -43.92 15.83 -7.77
C LEU A 93 -44.58 15.63 -9.15
N GLU A 94 -45.90 15.45 -9.19
CA GLU A 94 -46.68 15.21 -10.41
C GLU A 94 -46.06 14.12 -11.31
N ASP A 95 -45.70 14.46 -12.55
CA ASP A 95 -45.09 13.53 -13.51
C ASP A 95 -43.66 13.13 -13.12
N LYS A 96 -42.93 13.97 -12.37
CA LYS A 96 -41.58 13.66 -11.86
C LYS A 96 -41.59 12.57 -10.79
N TYR A 97 -42.76 12.22 -10.24
CA TYR A 97 -42.87 11.08 -9.32
C TYR A 97 -42.55 9.74 -10.02
N GLU A 98 -42.73 9.66 -11.34
CA GLU A 98 -42.32 8.47 -12.10
C GLU A 98 -40.80 8.29 -12.10
N ASP A 99 -40.03 9.37 -12.14
CA ASP A 99 -38.56 9.32 -12.05
C ASP A 99 -38.10 8.75 -10.70
N VAL A 100 -38.83 9.02 -9.61
CA VAL A 100 -38.59 8.42 -8.28
C VAL A 100 -38.71 6.89 -8.30
N LYS A 101 -39.47 6.29 -9.24
CA LYS A 101 -39.53 4.83 -9.39
C LYS A 101 -38.23 4.25 -9.94
N GLY A 102 -37.58 4.93 -10.86
CA GLY A 102 -36.34 4.48 -11.53
C GLY A 102 -35.09 4.58 -10.66
N ILE A 103 -35.12 5.42 -9.62
CA ILE A 103 -34.03 5.59 -8.66
C ILE A 103 -33.86 4.34 -7.77
N ASP A 104 -32.64 3.91 -7.51
CA ASP A 104 -32.30 2.74 -6.70
C ASP A 104 -31.42 3.08 -5.49
N ILE A 105 -31.30 2.14 -4.56
CA ILE A 105 -30.31 2.22 -3.48
C ILE A 105 -28.90 2.33 -4.10
N GLY A 106 -28.11 3.22 -3.52
CA GLY A 106 -26.77 3.58 -3.95
C GLY A 106 -26.70 4.73 -4.95
N ASP A 107 -27.80 5.08 -5.61
CA ASP A 107 -27.83 6.26 -6.50
C ASP A 107 -27.55 7.54 -5.71
N ILE A 108 -26.98 8.54 -6.38
CA ILE A 108 -26.80 9.89 -5.83
C ILE A 108 -27.88 10.79 -6.43
N VAL A 109 -28.60 11.49 -5.58
CA VAL A 109 -29.71 12.37 -5.97
C VAL A 109 -29.55 13.75 -5.35
N GLY A 110 -30.03 14.75 -6.07
CA GLY A 110 -30.30 16.09 -5.57
C GLY A 110 -31.79 16.23 -5.25
N VAL A 111 -32.11 16.91 -4.15
CA VAL A 111 -33.49 17.14 -3.71
C VAL A 111 -33.67 18.60 -3.29
N LYS A 112 -34.64 19.27 -3.90
CA LYS A 112 -35.19 20.53 -3.37
C LYS A 112 -36.45 20.22 -2.59
N GLY A 113 -36.64 20.91 -1.46
CA GLY A 113 -37.81 20.68 -0.64
C GLY A 113 -37.91 21.55 0.60
N ILE A 114 -38.99 21.34 1.34
CA ILE A 114 -39.29 22.08 2.57
C ILE A 114 -39.03 21.17 3.76
N VAL A 115 -38.27 21.66 4.73
CA VAL A 115 -37.99 20.93 5.97
C VAL A 115 -39.26 20.86 6.82
N PHE A 116 -39.59 19.69 7.34
CA PHE A 116 -40.69 19.49 8.27
C PHE A 116 -40.42 18.31 9.19
N LYS A 117 -41.28 18.11 10.19
CA LYS A 117 -41.23 16.96 11.08
C LYS A 117 -42.41 16.04 10.80
N THR A 118 -42.13 14.75 10.65
CA THR A 118 -43.17 13.72 10.46
C THR A 118 -43.92 13.45 11.76
N GLU A 119 -45.07 12.77 11.69
CA GLU A 119 -45.81 12.33 12.88
C GLU A 119 -44.98 11.39 13.78
N ALA A 120 -44.03 10.65 13.19
CA ALA A 120 -43.07 9.81 13.91
C ALA A 120 -41.94 10.62 14.60
N GLY A 121 -41.94 11.95 14.45
CA GLY A 121 -40.96 12.84 15.07
C GLY A 121 -39.66 13.02 14.30
N GLU A 122 -39.51 12.41 13.12
CA GLU A 122 -38.29 12.51 12.31
C GLU A 122 -38.28 13.77 11.44
N ILE A 123 -37.21 14.56 11.54
CA ILE A 123 -36.93 15.73 10.69
C ILE A 123 -36.65 15.25 9.27
N THR A 124 -37.41 15.79 8.31
CA THR A 124 -37.53 15.27 6.95
C THR A 124 -37.60 16.42 5.96
N VAL A 125 -37.03 16.24 4.77
CA VAL A 125 -37.21 17.16 3.63
C VAL A 125 -38.36 16.65 2.75
N ARG A 126 -39.45 17.43 2.67
CA ARG A 126 -40.56 17.14 1.75
C ARG A 126 -40.15 17.60 0.35
N ALA A 127 -39.90 16.64 -0.54
CA ALA A 127 -39.38 16.92 -1.87
C ALA A 127 -40.40 17.66 -2.75
N THR A 128 -39.97 18.80 -3.28
CA THR A 128 -40.64 19.55 -4.36
C THR A 128 -39.99 19.27 -5.72
N ASP A 129 -38.73 18.85 -5.73
CA ASP A 129 -38.02 18.37 -6.92
C ASP A 129 -37.00 17.29 -6.54
N ILE A 130 -36.80 16.32 -7.43
CA ILE A 130 -35.76 15.28 -7.28
C ILE A 130 -35.05 15.11 -8.62
N THR A 131 -33.72 15.22 -8.59
CA THR A 131 -32.85 15.04 -9.74
C THR A 131 -31.91 13.86 -9.49
N LEU A 132 -31.86 12.90 -10.40
CA LEU A 132 -30.85 11.84 -10.38
C LEU A 132 -29.51 12.39 -10.89
N LEU A 133 -28.51 12.44 -10.01
CA LEU A 133 -27.18 12.99 -10.33
C LEU A 133 -26.19 11.90 -10.72
N SER A 134 -26.35 10.68 -10.19
CA SER A 134 -25.48 9.56 -10.56
C SER A 134 -26.20 8.24 -10.34
N LYS A 135 -26.23 7.39 -11.37
CA LYS A 135 -26.77 6.03 -11.26
C LYS A 135 -25.71 5.10 -10.69
N SER A 136 -26.01 4.44 -9.57
CA SER A 136 -25.16 3.38 -9.05
C SER A 136 -25.41 2.07 -9.80
N LEU A 137 -24.38 1.61 -10.49
CA LEU A 137 -24.38 0.34 -11.23
C LEU A 137 -23.90 -0.85 -10.40
N GLN A 138 -23.49 -0.62 -9.15
CA GLN A 138 -23.10 -1.64 -8.19
C GLN A 138 -24.17 -1.84 -7.12
N ILE A 139 -24.09 -2.97 -6.42
CA ILE A 139 -24.95 -3.28 -5.27
C ILE A 139 -24.17 -2.91 -4.01
N LEU A 140 -24.77 -2.05 -3.18
CA LEU A 140 -24.18 -1.77 -1.86
C LEU A 140 -24.40 -2.98 -0.94
N PRO A 141 -23.43 -3.32 -0.07
CA PRO A 141 -23.64 -4.31 0.98
C PRO A 141 -24.86 -3.99 1.84
N GLU A 142 -25.53 -5.01 2.36
CA GLU A 142 -26.72 -4.82 3.18
C GLU A 142 -26.43 -4.03 4.46
N LYS A 143 -27.32 -3.09 4.78
CA LYS A 143 -27.22 -2.16 5.92
C LYS A 143 -27.09 -2.85 7.29
N PHE A 144 -27.67 -4.05 7.46
CA PHE A 144 -27.68 -4.76 8.75
C PHE A 144 -26.38 -5.53 9.03
N HIS A 145 -25.69 -5.96 7.99
CA HIS A 145 -24.44 -6.70 8.13
C HIS A 145 -23.22 -5.83 7.87
N GLY A 146 -23.34 -4.72 7.12
CA GLY A 146 -22.22 -3.87 6.75
C GLY A 146 -21.19 -4.62 5.90
N LEU A 147 -20.05 -3.98 5.65
CA LEU A 147 -18.88 -4.66 5.08
C LEU A 147 -18.00 -5.10 6.25
N LYS A 148 -18.06 -6.39 6.64
CA LYS A 148 -17.31 -6.90 7.81
C LYS A 148 -15.94 -7.47 7.47
N ASP A 149 -15.81 -8.06 6.28
CA ASP A 149 -14.58 -8.71 5.85
C ASP A 149 -13.43 -7.67 5.79
N PRO A 150 -12.40 -7.77 6.65
CA PRO A 150 -11.36 -6.74 6.74
C PRO A 150 -10.61 -6.53 5.42
N ASP A 151 -10.31 -7.59 4.68
CA ASP A 151 -9.60 -7.51 3.41
C ASP A 151 -10.44 -6.74 2.36
N LEU A 152 -11.74 -7.05 2.26
CA LEU A 152 -12.65 -6.35 1.36
C LEU A 152 -12.87 -4.89 1.76
N ARG A 153 -12.89 -4.58 3.07
CA ARG A 153 -12.94 -3.19 3.57
C ARG A 153 -11.75 -2.37 3.09
N TYR A 154 -10.55 -2.94 3.17
CA TYR A 154 -9.33 -2.27 2.73
C TYR A 154 -9.28 -2.11 1.21
N ARG A 155 -9.67 -3.14 0.44
CA ARG A 155 -9.70 -3.08 -1.04
C ARG A 155 -10.75 -2.14 -1.56
N GLN A 156 -11.92 -2.11 -0.94
CA GLN A 156 -13.06 -1.30 -1.33
C GLN A 156 -13.31 -0.21 -0.29
N ARG A 157 -12.28 0.56 0.06
CA ARG A 157 -12.39 1.62 1.07
C ARG A 157 -13.54 2.58 0.78
N TYR A 158 -13.83 2.87 -0.48
CA TYR A 158 -14.96 3.71 -0.88
C TYR A 158 -16.32 3.11 -0.48
N VAL A 159 -16.48 1.78 -0.46
CA VAL A 159 -17.69 1.11 0.05
C VAL A 159 -17.68 1.09 1.58
N ASP A 160 -16.53 0.80 2.19
CA ASP A 160 -16.36 0.80 3.64
C ASP A 160 -16.76 2.15 4.26
N LEU A 161 -16.26 3.27 3.71
CA LEU A 161 -16.63 4.63 4.11
C LEU A 161 -18.13 4.94 3.92
N ILE A 162 -18.80 4.28 2.96
CA ILE A 162 -20.24 4.46 2.74
C ILE A 162 -21.04 3.73 3.81
N VAL A 163 -20.66 2.52 4.21
CA VAL A 163 -21.49 1.67 5.08
C VAL A 163 -21.10 1.72 6.56
N ASN A 164 -19.85 2.05 6.87
CA ASN A 164 -19.26 2.11 8.21
C ASN A 164 -18.83 3.57 8.53
N PRO A 165 -19.76 4.45 8.96
CA PRO A 165 -19.48 5.88 9.15
C PRO A 165 -18.36 6.16 10.17
N GLU A 166 -18.19 5.29 11.17
CA GLU A 166 -17.13 5.39 12.18
C GLU A 166 -15.72 5.33 11.57
N VAL A 167 -15.54 4.67 10.43
CA VAL A 167 -14.27 4.64 9.70
C VAL A 167 -13.90 6.05 9.23
N LYS A 168 -14.89 6.84 8.80
CA LYS A 168 -14.67 8.23 8.39
C LYS A 168 -14.14 9.08 9.55
N ASP A 169 -14.64 8.84 10.76
CA ASP A 169 -14.23 9.58 11.96
C ASP A 169 -12.74 9.34 12.28
N VAL A 170 -12.24 8.13 12.05
CA VAL A 170 -10.80 7.81 12.17
C VAL A 170 -9.97 8.69 11.24
N PHE A 171 -10.36 8.83 9.97
CA PHE A 171 -9.63 9.66 9.00
C PHE A 171 -9.76 11.16 9.26
N ILE A 172 -10.89 11.61 9.82
CA ILE A 172 -11.06 12.99 10.29
C ILE A 172 -10.11 13.25 11.48
N LYS A 173 -10.03 12.31 12.44
CA LYS A 173 -9.09 12.41 13.57
C LYS A 173 -7.65 12.38 13.10
N ARG A 174 -7.29 11.52 12.13
CA ARG A 174 -5.97 11.51 11.47
C ARG A 174 -5.60 12.90 10.97
N ASN A 175 -6.49 13.59 10.24
CA ASN A 175 -6.23 14.94 9.77
C ASN A 175 -6.01 15.93 10.93
N LYS A 176 -6.84 15.85 11.99
CA LYS A 176 -6.69 16.69 13.18
C LYS A 176 -5.35 16.45 13.90
N ILE A 177 -4.95 15.19 14.08
CA ILE A 177 -3.66 14.79 14.67
C ILE A 177 -2.51 15.40 13.87
N ILE A 178 -2.48 15.17 12.56
CA ILE A 178 -1.46 15.71 11.65
C ILE A 178 -1.38 17.25 11.76
N LYS A 179 -2.52 17.93 11.79
CA LYS A 179 -2.56 19.39 11.95
C LYS A 179 -1.99 19.83 13.30
N LYS A 180 -2.32 19.11 14.37
CA LYS A 180 -1.86 19.44 15.73
C LYS A 180 -0.37 19.16 15.93
N ILE A 181 0.18 18.13 15.29
CA ILE A 181 1.64 17.90 15.25
C ILE A 181 2.35 19.12 14.63
N ARG A 182 1.88 19.58 13.46
CA ARG A 182 2.46 20.78 12.81
C ARG A 182 2.35 22.02 13.70
N GLU A 183 1.15 22.29 14.22
CA GLU A 183 0.91 23.44 15.11
C GLU A 183 1.82 23.42 16.35
N PHE A 184 2.08 22.25 16.94
CA PHE A 184 3.00 22.10 18.07
C PHE A 184 4.45 22.49 17.70
N LEU A 185 4.92 22.05 16.53
CA LEU A 185 6.28 22.32 16.05
C LEU A 185 6.44 23.77 15.56
N ASP A 186 5.43 24.32 14.88
CA ASP A 186 5.36 25.73 14.49
C ASP A 186 5.49 26.64 15.73
N ASN A 187 4.77 26.30 16.82
CA ASN A 187 4.84 27.03 18.09
C ASN A 187 6.21 26.91 18.80
N LYS A 188 7.07 25.98 18.35
CA LYS A 188 8.46 25.81 18.82
C LYS A 188 9.50 26.32 17.81
N ASP A 189 9.07 27.08 16.80
CA ASP A 189 9.90 27.68 15.76
C ASP A 189 10.63 26.67 14.85
N PHE A 190 10.09 25.46 14.68
CA PHE A 190 10.62 24.53 13.68
C PHE A 190 10.15 24.91 12.27
N LEU A 191 11.07 24.89 11.31
CA LEU A 191 10.75 25.12 9.90
C LEU A 191 10.36 23.81 9.21
N GLU A 192 9.14 23.72 8.68
CA GLU A 192 8.75 22.60 7.79
C GLU A 192 9.51 22.72 6.46
N VAL A 193 10.16 21.64 6.04
CA VAL A 193 10.92 21.55 4.78
C VAL A 193 10.51 20.30 4.00
N GLU A 194 10.91 20.22 2.73
CA GLU A 194 10.75 19.03 1.90
C GLU A 194 12.12 18.62 1.33
N THR A 195 12.50 17.36 1.54
CA THR A 195 13.75 16.78 1.03
C THR A 195 13.47 15.72 -0.03
N PRO A 196 14.47 15.32 -0.85
CA PRO A 196 14.26 14.37 -1.93
C PRO A 196 13.63 13.04 -1.48
N ILE A 197 12.60 12.58 -2.19
CA ILE A 197 12.04 11.22 -2.05
C ILE A 197 12.86 10.20 -2.85
N LEU A 198 13.42 10.63 -3.98
CA LEU A 198 14.26 9.82 -4.85
C LEU A 198 15.72 10.24 -4.65
N GLY A 199 16.59 9.28 -4.32
CA GLY A 199 18.02 9.47 -4.18
C GLY A 199 18.81 8.39 -4.90
N THR A 200 20.10 8.62 -5.11
CA THR A 200 21.03 7.58 -5.61
C THR A 200 21.52 6.66 -4.49
N VAL A 201 21.31 7.08 -3.24
CA VAL A 201 21.66 6.35 -2.02
C VAL A 201 20.50 6.49 -1.03
N ALA A 202 19.95 5.38 -0.57
CA ALA A 202 18.99 5.34 0.52
C ALA A 202 19.73 5.10 1.84
N GLY A 203 19.83 6.14 2.68
CA GLY A 203 20.44 6.08 4.01
C GLY A 203 19.58 6.79 5.06
N GLY A 204 20.08 6.87 6.29
CA GLY A 204 19.38 7.42 7.46
C GLY A 204 18.55 6.40 8.25
N ALA A 205 18.51 5.14 7.82
CA ALA A 205 17.92 4.03 8.56
C ALA A 205 18.53 2.71 8.07
N ASN A 206 18.34 1.64 8.85
CA ASN A 206 18.62 0.27 8.42
C ASN A 206 17.30 -0.31 7.88
N ALA A 207 17.20 -0.43 6.56
CA ALA A 207 16.01 -0.94 5.87
C ALA A 207 16.33 -1.20 4.40
N ARG A 208 15.64 -2.18 3.80
CA ARG A 208 15.75 -2.44 2.37
C ARG A 208 14.98 -1.37 1.56
N PRO A 209 15.62 -0.65 0.62
CA PRO A 209 14.90 0.34 -0.20
C PRO A 209 14.11 -0.31 -1.34
N PHE A 210 13.19 0.46 -1.90
CA PHE A 210 12.65 0.21 -3.25
C PHE A 210 13.56 0.83 -4.30
N TYR A 211 13.84 0.08 -5.36
CA TYR A 211 14.66 0.52 -6.47
C TYR A 211 13.79 0.99 -7.65
N THR A 212 14.27 1.97 -8.39
CA THR A 212 13.66 2.50 -9.62
C THR A 212 14.74 3.04 -10.55
N HIS A 213 14.36 3.53 -11.73
CA HIS A 213 15.31 3.97 -12.75
C HIS A 213 14.86 5.27 -13.43
N HIS A 214 15.77 6.22 -13.59
CA HIS A 214 15.50 7.50 -14.24
C HIS A 214 15.91 7.46 -15.72
N ASN A 215 14.95 7.15 -16.60
CA ASN A 215 15.16 6.91 -18.03
C ASN A 215 16.00 7.96 -18.79
N THR A 216 15.83 9.26 -18.53
CA THR A 216 16.57 10.30 -19.29
C THR A 216 18.02 10.47 -18.83
N LEU A 217 18.30 10.19 -17.56
CA LEU A 217 19.63 10.31 -16.99
C LEU A 217 20.38 8.99 -17.02
N ASP A 218 19.67 7.88 -17.27
CA ASP A 218 20.18 6.52 -17.27
C ASP A 218 20.89 6.20 -15.95
N ILE A 219 20.20 6.49 -14.84
CA ILE A 219 20.69 6.25 -13.47
C ILE A 219 19.67 5.46 -12.66
N ASP A 220 20.18 4.54 -11.85
CA ASP A 220 19.38 3.87 -10.84
C ASP A 220 19.14 4.80 -9.66
N MET A 221 17.92 4.75 -9.14
CA MET A 221 17.47 5.53 -8.00
C MET A 221 16.78 4.63 -7.00
N GLN A 222 16.67 5.13 -5.77
CA GLN A 222 16.04 4.46 -4.66
C GLN A 222 15.02 5.41 -4.04
N LEU A 223 13.88 4.85 -3.61
CA LEU A 223 12.97 5.58 -2.73
C LEU A 223 13.58 5.68 -1.33
N ARG A 224 13.44 6.83 -0.70
CA ARG A 224 13.99 7.07 0.63
C ARG A 224 13.41 6.14 1.69
N ILE A 225 14.27 5.66 2.58
CA ILE A 225 13.93 4.87 3.78
C ILE A 225 13.84 5.73 5.04
N ALA A 226 14.47 6.91 4.99
CA ALA A 226 14.51 7.98 5.98
C ALA A 226 14.88 9.31 5.28
N ASN A 227 14.68 10.44 5.95
CA ASN A 227 15.11 11.76 5.45
C ASN A 227 16.21 12.42 6.31
N GLU A 228 16.72 11.70 7.31
CA GLU A 228 17.74 12.12 8.27
C GLU A 228 18.94 12.80 7.62
N LEU A 229 19.57 12.17 6.63
CA LEU A 229 20.83 12.66 6.06
C LEU A 229 20.65 14.01 5.36
N PHE A 230 19.47 14.28 4.77
CA PHE A 230 19.19 15.57 4.13
C PHE A 230 18.86 16.65 5.15
N LEU A 231 18.09 16.33 6.19
CA LEU A 231 17.76 17.29 7.24
C LEU A 231 19.02 17.74 8.00
N LYS A 232 19.96 16.83 8.26
CA LYS A 232 21.29 17.18 8.80
C LYS A 232 22.09 18.11 7.90
N ARG A 233 22.02 17.95 6.56
CA ARG A 233 22.65 18.89 5.61
C ARG A 233 22.06 20.30 5.74
N LEU A 234 20.77 20.43 6.06
CA LEU A 234 20.15 21.74 6.34
C LEU A 234 20.68 22.35 7.64
N ILE A 235 20.91 21.53 8.68
CA ILE A 235 21.55 21.99 9.91
C ILE A 235 22.97 22.50 9.63
N VAL A 236 23.77 21.77 8.84
CA VAL A 236 25.08 22.24 8.34
C VAL A 236 24.94 23.56 7.57
N GLY A 237 23.87 23.69 6.79
CA GLY A 237 23.52 24.91 6.05
C GLY A 237 23.10 26.11 6.91
N GLY A 238 22.96 25.93 8.23
CA GLY A 238 22.66 27.00 9.19
C GLY A 238 21.18 27.14 9.55
N PHE A 239 20.34 26.16 9.24
CA PHE A 239 18.98 26.11 9.81
C PHE A 239 19.04 25.49 11.21
N ASP A 240 18.70 26.25 12.26
CA ASP A 240 18.81 25.77 13.64
C ASP A 240 17.71 24.76 14.02
N LYS A 241 16.54 24.81 13.37
CA LYS A 241 15.39 23.93 13.65
C LYS A 241 14.64 23.62 12.37
N VAL A 242 14.65 22.35 11.96
CA VAL A 242 13.91 21.88 10.78
C VAL A 242 13.13 20.63 11.11
N TYR A 243 12.00 20.43 10.44
CA TYR A 243 11.31 19.15 10.42
C TYR A 243 10.75 18.86 9.04
N GLU A 244 10.54 17.58 8.76
CA GLU A 244 9.74 17.16 7.62
C GLU A 244 8.85 15.99 8.04
N MET A 245 7.55 16.15 7.78
CA MET A 245 6.58 15.06 7.88
C MET A 245 6.24 14.58 6.47
N GLY A 246 6.68 13.36 6.13
CA GLY A 246 6.58 12.86 4.77
C GLY A 246 6.47 11.34 4.70
N LYS A 247 6.46 10.81 3.46
CA LYS A 247 6.42 9.37 3.22
C LYS A 247 7.81 8.76 3.29
N MET A 248 7.90 7.59 3.93
CA MET A 248 9.05 6.69 3.90
C MET A 248 8.64 5.39 3.21
N PHE A 249 9.58 4.77 2.51
CA PHE A 249 9.35 3.58 1.70
C PHE A 249 10.34 2.50 2.09
N ARG A 250 9.86 1.41 2.68
CA ARG A 250 10.69 0.27 3.09
C ARG A 250 10.16 -1.01 2.48
N ASN A 251 11.02 -1.74 1.80
CA ASN A 251 10.68 -2.96 1.07
C ASN A 251 10.73 -4.16 2.02
N GLU A 252 9.80 -4.16 2.97
CA GLU A 252 9.72 -5.08 4.09
C GLU A 252 8.37 -5.81 4.12
N GLY A 253 8.22 -6.74 5.06
CA GLY A 253 6.95 -7.42 5.33
C GLY A 253 5.84 -6.46 5.77
N MET A 254 4.59 -6.93 5.69
CA MET A 254 3.43 -6.19 6.18
C MET A 254 2.77 -6.94 7.33
N ASP A 255 2.50 -6.24 8.42
CA ASP A 255 1.78 -6.77 9.58
C ASP A 255 0.76 -5.72 10.10
N THR A 256 0.36 -5.81 11.37
CA THR A 256 -0.56 -4.86 12.00
C THR A 256 0.07 -3.49 12.29
N ARG A 257 1.39 -3.35 12.19
CA ARG A 257 2.19 -2.16 12.55
C ARG A 257 3.01 -1.62 11.38
N HIS A 258 3.22 -2.41 10.33
CA HIS A 258 4.08 -2.13 9.18
C HIS A 258 3.31 -2.11 7.87
N ASN A 259 3.50 -1.04 7.10
CA ASN A 259 3.05 -0.90 5.72
C ASN A 259 4.24 -0.39 4.89
N PRO A 260 4.46 -0.85 3.64
CA PRO A 260 5.69 -0.55 2.89
C PRO A 260 5.87 0.94 2.58
N GLU A 261 4.76 1.67 2.50
CA GLU A 261 4.74 3.14 2.54
C GLU A 261 4.07 3.62 3.83
N PHE A 262 4.72 4.50 4.58
CA PHE A 262 4.16 5.03 5.83
C PHE A 262 4.55 6.49 6.02
N THR A 263 3.81 7.20 6.85
CA THR A 263 4.10 8.59 7.22
C THR A 263 4.95 8.62 8.48
N ASN A 264 6.13 9.23 8.37
CA ASN A 264 7.04 9.51 9.47
C ASN A 264 7.21 11.03 9.58
N ILE A 265 7.56 11.50 10.77
CA ILE A 265 8.09 12.85 10.95
C ILE A 265 9.51 12.74 11.48
N GLU A 266 10.42 13.49 10.89
CA GLU A 266 11.76 13.69 11.42
C GLU A 266 11.99 15.17 11.71
N LEU A 267 12.63 15.48 12.83
CA LEU A 267 13.00 16.83 13.22
C LEU A 267 14.43 16.88 13.77
N TYR A 268 15.10 17.99 13.54
CA TYR A 268 16.47 18.25 13.97
C TYR A 268 16.57 19.64 14.56
N GLN A 269 17.24 19.74 15.70
CA GLN A 269 17.50 20.99 16.39
C GLN A 269 18.98 21.12 16.74
N ALA A 270 19.59 22.20 16.31
CA ALA A 270 20.96 22.55 16.67
C ALA A 270 21.06 22.96 18.15
N TYR A 271 22.25 22.75 18.71
CA TYR A 271 22.69 23.11 20.06
C TYR A 271 21.93 22.42 21.21
N VAL A 272 21.31 21.27 20.94
CA VAL A 272 20.64 20.43 21.95
C VAL A 272 21.10 18.98 21.86
N ASP A 273 20.62 18.15 22.78
CA ASP A 273 20.94 16.73 22.92
C ASP A 273 19.67 15.86 22.92
N TYR A 274 19.84 14.54 23.03
CA TYR A 274 18.73 13.58 23.11
C TYR A 274 17.78 13.81 24.30
N GLU A 275 18.19 14.53 25.35
CA GLU A 275 17.34 14.88 26.48
C GLU A 275 16.28 15.93 26.10
N GLU A 276 16.62 16.87 25.22
CA GLU A 276 15.63 17.77 24.63
C GLU A 276 14.67 17.00 23.72
N MET A 277 15.18 16.04 22.95
CA MET A 277 14.32 15.19 22.11
C MET A 277 13.34 14.35 22.94
N MET A 278 13.73 13.88 24.14
CA MET A 278 12.78 13.23 25.06
C MET A 278 11.67 14.19 25.50
N ARG A 279 12.01 15.43 25.91
CA ARG A 279 11.03 16.44 26.31
C ARG A 279 10.05 16.77 25.18
N ILE A 280 10.56 17.01 23.96
CA ILE A 280 9.73 17.25 22.78
C ILE A 280 8.80 16.08 22.52
N THR A 281 9.28 14.84 22.68
CA THR A 281 8.49 13.63 22.46
C THR A 281 7.32 13.53 23.44
N GLU A 282 7.57 13.59 24.75
CA GLU A 282 6.50 13.45 25.76
C GLU A 282 5.50 14.62 25.70
N ASP A 283 5.98 15.85 25.51
CA ASP A 283 5.14 17.04 25.34
C ASP A 283 4.24 16.93 24.09
N LEU A 284 4.77 16.42 22.98
CA LEU A 284 4.01 16.28 21.73
C LEU A 284 2.86 15.28 21.87
N PHE A 285 3.15 14.10 22.45
CA PHE A 285 2.12 13.07 22.65
C PHE A 285 1.01 13.55 23.60
N GLU A 286 1.37 14.16 24.72
CA GLU A 286 0.40 14.74 25.66
C GLU A 286 -0.43 15.86 24.99
N TYR A 287 0.22 16.78 24.28
CA TYR A 287 -0.45 17.88 23.59
C TYR A 287 -1.47 17.39 22.55
N VAL A 288 -1.07 16.47 21.68
CA VAL A 288 -1.96 15.95 20.63
C VAL A 288 -3.13 15.18 21.23
N ALA A 289 -2.91 14.39 22.29
CA ALA A 289 -3.98 13.66 22.97
C ALA A 289 -5.00 14.62 23.59
N LEU A 290 -4.55 15.67 24.30
CA LEU A 290 -5.42 16.69 24.88
C LEU A 290 -6.21 17.46 23.81
N GLU A 291 -5.56 17.89 22.73
CA GLU A 291 -6.18 18.71 21.69
C GLU A 291 -7.17 17.93 20.80
N VAL A 292 -6.94 16.64 20.58
CA VAL A 292 -7.77 15.83 19.69
C VAL A 292 -8.81 15.01 20.44
N LEU A 293 -8.46 14.48 21.62
CA LEU A 293 -9.30 13.57 22.41
C LEU A 293 -9.86 14.24 23.68
N GLY A 294 -9.30 15.36 24.13
CA GLY A 294 -9.71 16.04 25.37
C GLY A 294 -9.19 15.38 26.64
N THR A 295 -8.23 14.45 26.54
CA THR A 295 -7.69 13.67 27.67
C THR A 295 -6.22 13.31 27.40
N ASP A 296 -5.44 13.20 28.46
CA ASP A 296 -4.06 12.67 28.46
C ASP A 296 -4.01 11.15 28.75
N THR A 297 -5.13 10.58 29.18
CA THR A 297 -5.29 9.15 29.47
C THR A 297 -6.19 8.53 28.42
N ILE A 298 -5.67 7.55 27.68
CA ILE A 298 -6.38 6.87 26.59
C ILE A 298 -6.70 5.43 26.98
N ASN A 299 -7.67 4.84 26.28
CA ASN A 299 -7.89 3.40 26.30
C ASN A 299 -7.53 2.85 24.92
N TYR A 300 -6.58 1.91 24.87
CA TYR A 300 -6.17 1.23 23.66
C TYR A 300 -6.42 -0.27 23.83
N GLN A 301 -7.39 -0.81 23.08
CA GLN A 301 -7.74 -2.23 23.07
C GLN A 301 -8.00 -2.82 24.47
N GLY A 302 -8.56 -2.02 25.39
CA GLY A 302 -8.85 -2.41 26.77
C GLY A 302 -7.77 -2.04 27.79
N THR A 303 -6.61 -1.59 27.34
CA THR A 303 -5.51 -1.13 28.20
C THR A 303 -5.61 0.38 28.42
N GLU A 304 -5.66 0.82 29.67
CA GLU A 304 -5.55 2.24 30.03
C GLU A 304 -4.08 2.67 29.99
N ILE A 305 -3.78 3.79 29.31
CA ILE A 305 -2.42 4.30 29.11
C ILE A 305 -2.41 5.80 29.40
N CYS A 306 -1.51 6.26 30.26
CA CYS A 306 -1.35 7.66 30.60
C CYS A 306 -0.21 8.29 29.79
N LEU A 307 -0.53 9.19 28.86
CA LEU A 307 0.45 9.88 28.00
C LEU A 307 1.09 11.10 28.65
N LYS A 308 0.66 11.45 29.86
CA LYS A 308 1.13 12.62 30.59
C LYS A 308 2.61 12.55 30.92
N ALA A 309 3.36 13.62 30.67
CA ALA A 309 4.74 13.76 31.09
C ALA A 309 4.87 13.88 32.64
N PRO A 310 6.01 13.49 33.24
CA PRO A 310 7.19 12.90 32.59
C PRO A 310 7.07 11.38 32.43
N TRP A 311 7.59 10.86 31.32
CA TRP A 311 7.62 9.43 31.04
C TRP A 311 8.73 8.72 31.83
N LYS A 312 8.54 7.41 32.05
CA LYS A 312 9.54 6.59 32.72
C LYS A 312 10.80 6.48 31.87
N ARG A 313 11.96 6.42 32.51
CA ARG A 313 13.25 6.20 31.84
C ARG A 313 13.90 4.92 32.37
N ILE A 314 14.44 4.10 31.48
CA ILE A 314 15.18 2.89 31.82
C ILE A 314 16.34 2.71 30.84
N THR A 315 17.52 2.29 31.30
CA THR A 315 18.59 1.94 30.36
C THR A 315 18.31 0.58 29.72
N MET A 316 18.78 0.35 28.49
CA MET A 316 18.65 -0.97 27.84
C MET A 316 19.25 -2.08 28.70
N ILE A 317 20.42 -1.84 29.31
CA ILE A 317 21.06 -2.78 30.24
C ILE A 317 20.17 -3.04 31.46
N ASP A 318 19.59 -2.01 32.08
CA ASP A 318 18.71 -2.19 33.23
C ASP A 318 17.41 -2.93 32.86
N ALA A 319 16.91 -2.73 31.64
CA ALA A 319 15.76 -3.48 31.13
C ALA A 319 16.10 -4.96 30.99
N VAL A 320 17.19 -5.30 30.31
CA VAL A 320 17.65 -6.69 30.14
C VAL A 320 17.96 -7.33 31.49
N LYS A 321 18.60 -6.61 32.42
CA LYS A 321 18.82 -7.08 33.79
C LYS A 321 17.52 -7.39 34.51
N LYS A 322 16.51 -6.54 34.35
CA LYS A 322 15.23 -6.69 35.04
C LYS A 322 14.37 -7.82 34.47
N TYR A 323 14.32 -7.97 33.16
CA TYR A 323 13.36 -8.84 32.49
C TYR A 323 13.98 -10.14 31.96
N ALA A 324 15.26 -10.11 31.56
CA ALA A 324 15.99 -11.30 31.14
C ALA A 324 16.89 -11.89 32.24
N ASP A 325 17.05 -11.24 33.39
CA ASP A 325 17.94 -11.65 34.49
C ASP A 325 19.41 -11.80 34.04
N VAL A 326 19.88 -10.85 33.21
CA VAL A 326 21.27 -10.78 32.71
C VAL A 326 21.81 -9.36 32.85
N ASP A 327 22.89 -9.18 33.59
CA ASP A 327 23.54 -7.88 33.72
C ASP A 327 24.71 -7.73 32.74
N PHE A 328 24.48 -6.98 31.66
CA PHE A 328 25.51 -6.70 30.66
C PHE A 328 26.65 -5.81 31.18
N ASN A 329 26.52 -5.17 32.34
CA ASN A 329 27.66 -4.52 32.98
C ASN A 329 28.73 -5.52 33.46
N GLU A 330 28.34 -6.78 33.71
CA GLU A 330 29.23 -7.85 34.17
C GLU A 330 29.79 -8.70 33.00
N ILE A 331 29.48 -8.31 31.76
CA ILE A 331 29.93 -8.97 30.53
C ILE A 331 30.86 -8.01 29.80
N ASP A 332 32.11 -8.42 29.60
CA ASP A 332 33.21 -7.60 29.09
C ASP A 332 33.78 -8.09 27.75
N THR A 333 33.32 -9.23 27.24
CA THR A 333 33.79 -9.84 26.00
C THR A 333 32.63 -10.33 25.14
N ASP A 334 32.78 -10.28 23.82
CA ASP A 334 31.80 -10.81 22.88
C ASP A 334 31.59 -12.32 23.07
N GLU A 335 32.64 -13.09 23.39
CA GLU A 335 32.53 -14.54 23.63
C GLU A 335 31.57 -14.86 24.77
N LYS A 336 31.72 -14.18 25.91
CA LYS A 336 30.85 -14.35 27.07
C LYS A 336 29.41 -13.89 26.78
N ALA A 337 29.25 -12.81 26.01
CA ALA A 337 27.93 -12.36 25.57
C ALA A 337 27.24 -13.44 24.71
N ARG A 338 27.97 -14.03 23.75
CA ARG A 338 27.50 -15.12 22.90
C ARG A 338 27.13 -16.37 23.69
N GLU A 339 27.92 -16.74 24.70
CA GLU A 339 27.60 -17.86 25.60
C GLU A 339 26.27 -17.65 26.32
N ILE A 340 26.09 -16.48 26.95
CA ILE A 340 24.86 -16.17 27.70
C ILE A 340 23.65 -16.05 26.77
N ALA A 341 23.81 -15.45 25.59
CA ALA A 341 22.74 -15.38 24.58
C ALA A 341 22.26 -16.76 24.15
N ARG A 342 23.18 -17.71 23.91
CA ARG A 342 22.81 -19.11 23.62
C ARG A 342 22.11 -19.79 24.79
N GLU A 343 22.54 -19.53 26.03
CA GLU A 343 21.88 -20.06 27.23
C GLU A 343 20.44 -19.53 27.38
N LYS A 344 20.18 -18.30 26.93
CA LYS A 344 18.85 -17.69 26.89
C LYS A 344 18.02 -18.12 25.66
N GLY A 345 18.61 -18.88 24.74
CA GLY A 345 17.91 -19.43 23.59
C GLY A 345 17.87 -18.52 22.36
N LEU A 346 18.68 -17.46 22.31
CA LEU A 346 18.84 -16.64 21.12
C LEU A 346 19.66 -17.37 20.05
N GLU A 347 19.37 -17.08 18.78
CA GLU A 347 20.24 -17.46 17.67
C GLU A 347 21.49 -16.58 17.71
N VAL A 348 22.67 -17.19 17.62
CA VAL A 348 23.96 -16.48 17.79
C VAL A 348 24.94 -16.91 16.73
N HIS A 349 25.45 -15.95 15.98
CA HIS A 349 26.49 -16.10 14.96
C HIS A 349 27.90 -15.83 15.55
N GLU A 350 28.94 -16.28 14.84
CA GLU A 350 30.33 -16.14 15.31
C GLU A 350 30.79 -14.68 15.42
N ASN A 351 30.23 -13.80 14.61
CA ASN A 351 30.61 -12.38 14.54
C ASN A 351 29.71 -11.46 15.38
N ASP A 352 28.72 -11.99 16.11
CA ASP A 352 27.85 -11.14 16.91
C ASP A 352 28.60 -10.53 18.09
N THR A 353 28.49 -9.21 18.21
CA THR A 353 29.18 -8.42 19.22
C THR A 353 28.37 -8.31 20.50
N TRP A 354 29.03 -7.90 21.59
CA TRP A 354 28.39 -7.58 22.87
C TRP A 354 27.20 -6.63 22.70
N GLY A 355 27.33 -5.60 21.86
CA GLY A 355 26.29 -4.60 21.65
C GLY A 355 25.11 -5.14 20.86
N LYS A 356 25.36 -5.92 19.80
CA LYS A 356 24.30 -6.56 19.03
C LYS A 356 23.46 -7.48 19.90
N LEU A 357 24.10 -8.34 20.70
CA LEU A 357 23.43 -9.28 21.59
C LEU A 357 22.66 -8.59 22.74
N LEU A 358 23.12 -7.42 23.19
CA LEU A 358 22.36 -6.60 24.14
C LEU A 358 21.04 -6.10 23.52
N SER A 359 21.07 -5.65 22.25
CA SER A 359 19.87 -5.23 21.51
C SER A 359 18.92 -6.40 21.31
N GLU A 360 19.41 -7.54 20.84
CA GLU A 360 18.60 -8.74 20.60
C GLU A 360 17.95 -9.28 21.90
N MET A 361 18.67 -9.28 23.03
CA MET A 361 18.07 -9.64 24.32
C MET A 361 17.00 -8.63 24.77
N PHE A 362 17.17 -7.35 24.44
CA PHE A 362 16.16 -6.35 24.74
C PHE A 362 14.88 -6.59 23.91
N GLU A 363 15.05 -6.78 22.60
CA GLU A 363 13.94 -7.02 21.67
C GLU A 363 13.14 -8.28 22.05
N GLU A 364 13.82 -9.39 22.34
CA GLU A 364 13.17 -10.67 22.67
C GLU A 364 12.50 -10.66 24.06
N PHE A 365 13.14 -10.07 25.08
CA PHE A 365 12.72 -10.27 26.48
C PHE A 365 12.18 -9.02 27.18
N CYS A 366 12.30 -7.83 26.60
CA CYS A 366 11.98 -6.59 27.33
C CYS A 366 10.80 -5.81 26.74
N GLU A 367 10.65 -5.74 25.42
CA GLU A 367 9.64 -4.88 24.77
C GLU A 367 8.21 -5.18 25.25
N GLU A 368 7.87 -6.46 25.42
CA GLU A 368 6.53 -6.91 25.84
C GLU A 368 6.10 -6.37 27.21
N HIS A 369 7.03 -5.86 28.01
CA HIS A 369 6.77 -5.31 29.34
C HIS A 369 6.59 -3.78 29.36
N LEU A 370 6.81 -3.10 28.22
CA LEU A 370 6.80 -1.63 28.12
C LEU A 370 5.42 -1.10 27.71
N VAL A 371 4.42 -1.33 28.57
CA VAL A 371 3.02 -0.92 28.32
C VAL A 371 2.83 0.59 28.49
N GLU A 372 3.29 1.14 29.61
CA GLU A 372 3.24 2.59 29.88
C GLU A 372 4.32 3.33 29.08
N PRO A 373 4.10 4.61 28.72
CA PRO A 373 5.10 5.41 28.03
C PRO A 373 6.45 5.40 28.74
N THR A 374 7.45 4.86 28.06
CA THR A 374 8.78 4.61 28.62
C THR A 374 9.86 4.93 27.59
N PHE A 375 10.81 5.78 27.97
CA PHE A 375 12.05 5.96 27.23
C PHE A 375 13.06 4.87 27.61
N VAL A 376 13.47 4.09 26.64
CA VAL A 376 14.61 3.16 26.74
C VAL A 376 15.83 3.91 26.24
N ILE A 377 16.86 4.05 27.09
CA ILE A 377 18.04 4.86 26.80
C ILE A 377 19.32 4.02 26.80
N GLY A 378 20.38 4.56 26.19
CA GLY A 378 21.71 3.94 26.29
C GLY A 378 21.87 2.72 25.40
N HIS A 379 21.37 2.80 24.16
CA HIS A 379 21.58 1.79 23.13
C HIS A 379 23.08 1.59 22.81
N PRO A 380 23.51 0.37 22.49
CA PRO A 380 24.90 0.09 22.13
C PRO A 380 25.30 0.78 20.82
N VAL A 381 26.60 1.06 20.69
CA VAL A 381 27.18 1.73 19.52
C VAL A 381 27.02 0.92 18.23
N ASP A 382 27.06 -0.40 18.34
CA ASP A 382 26.98 -1.38 17.26
C ASP A 382 25.69 -1.22 16.44
N VAL A 383 24.56 -0.95 17.11
CA VAL A 383 23.23 -0.77 16.49
C VAL A 383 22.84 0.69 16.32
N SER A 384 23.77 1.63 16.51
CA SER A 384 23.50 3.07 16.54
C SER A 384 24.52 3.85 15.69
N PRO A 385 24.58 3.61 14.36
CA PRO A 385 25.65 4.11 13.50
C PRO A 385 25.69 5.63 13.32
N LEU A 386 24.60 6.33 13.66
CA LEU A 386 24.44 7.78 13.51
C LEU A 386 24.40 8.52 14.86
N ALA A 387 24.45 7.78 15.99
CA ALA A 387 24.34 8.35 17.33
C ALA A 387 25.70 8.58 17.99
N LYS A 388 25.82 9.69 18.73
CA LYS A 388 27.02 10.05 19.48
C LYS A 388 27.27 9.07 20.62
N ARG A 389 28.53 8.68 20.83
CA ARG A 389 28.93 7.83 21.97
C ARG A 389 28.66 8.52 23.29
N ASN A 390 28.30 7.72 24.30
CA ASN A 390 28.24 8.19 25.67
C ASN A 390 29.66 8.46 26.18
N PRO A 391 29.96 9.66 26.72
CA PRO A 391 31.31 10.00 27.19
C PRO A 391 31.75 9.20 28.43
N LYS A 392 30.83 8.59 29.17
CA LYS A 392 31.14 7.78 30.36
C LYS A 392 31.36 6.31 30.04
N ASP A 393 30.57 5.74 29.15
CA ASP A 393 30.73 4.38 28.64
C ASP A 393 30.67 4.38 27.09
N PRO A 394 31.83 4.39 26.41
CA PRO A 394 31.89 4.46 24.95
C PRO A 394 31.27 3.29 24.20
N ARG A 395 30.92 2.18 24.88
CA ARG A 395 30.17 1.06 24.29
C ARG A 395 28.72 1.44 23.99
N LEU A 396 28.21 2.47 24.67
CA LEU A 396 26.84 2.95 24.56
C LEU A 396 26.79 4.30 23.84
N THR A 397 25.58 4.70 23.46
CA THR A 397 25.29 5.98 22.77
C THR A 397 24.32 6.84 23.56
N GLN A 398 24.27 8.12 23.20
CA GLN A 398 23.25 9.07 23.63
C GLN A 398 22.02 8.94 22.74
N ARG A 399 21.40 7.76 22.74
CA ARG A 399 20.20 7.41 22.00
C ARG A 399 19.09 7.02 22.96
N PHE A 400 17.86 7.26 22.55
CA PHE A 400 16.68 6.66 23.14
C PHE A 400 15.70 6.16 22.09
N GLU A 401 14.87 5.23 22.52
CA GLU A 401 13.62 4.86 21.86
C GLU A 401 12.46 5.06 22.83
N ALA A 402 11.35 5.55 22.32
CA ALA A 402 10.12 5.73 23.08
C ALA A 402 9.18 4.56 22.85
N PHE A 403 8.83 3.85 23.91
CA PHE A 403 7.88 2.74 23.88
C PHE A 403 6.55 3.12 24.51
N ILE A 404 5.45 2.74 23.86
CA ILE A 404 4.09 2.79 24.40
C ILE A 404 3.39 1.52 23.95
N ASN A 405 2.61 0.87 24.81
CA ASN A 405 1.91 -0.37 24.45
C ASN A 405 2.84 -1.40 23.78
N THR A 406 4.03 -1.59 24.33
CA THR A 406 5.07 -2.52 23.86
C THR A 406 5.60 -2.23 22.45
N TRP A 407 5.29 -1.07 21.86
CA TRP A 407 5.73 -0.70 20.50
C TRP A 407 6.64 0.51 20.57
N GLU A 408 7.63 0.54 19.69
CA GLU A 408 8.44 1.72 19.44
C GLU A 408 7.61 2.79 18.69
N PHE A 409 7.59 4.01 19.21
CA PHE A 409 6.90 5.16 18.61
C PHE A 409 7.87 6.25 18.15
N ALA A 410 9.06 6.31 18.74
CA ALA A 410 10.07 7.28 18.39
C ALA A 410 11.48 6.72 18.57
N ASN A 411 12.40 7.18 17.75
CA ASN A 411 13.84 6.93 17.85
C ASN A 411 14.57 8.26 17.72
N ALA A 412 15.52 8.52 18.61
CA ALA A 412 16.17 9.82 18.71
C ALA A 412 17.52 9.74 19.39
N PHE A 413 18.40 10.67 19.05
CA PHE A 413 19.75 10.69 19.60
C PHE A 413 20.39 12.08 19.56
N SER A 414 21.47 12.23 20.33
CA SER A 414 22.45 13.28 20.09
C SER A 414 23.23 12.88 18.84
N GLU A 415 23.19 13.75 17.83
CA GLU A 415 23.72 13.44 16.51
C GLU A 415 25.23 13.26 16.51
N LEU A 416 25.69 12.22 15.81
CA LEU A 416 27.10 12.04 15.54
C LEU A 416 27.57 13.13 14.57
N ASN A 417 28.37 14.05 15.09
CA ASN A 417 28.89 15.18 14.35
C ASN A 417 30.42 15.16 14.19
N ASP A 418 31.06 14.03 14.54
CA ASP A 418 32.47 13.77 14.23
C ASP A 418 32.56 13.05 12.87
N PRO A 419 33.07 13.71 11.81
CA PRO A 419 33.12 13.12 10.47
C PRO A 419 34.07 11.92 10.38
N ILE A 420 35.08 11.84 11.25
CA ILE A 420 36.05 10.74 11.25
C ILE A 420 35.39 9.48 11.83
N ASP A 421 34.69 9.60 12.96
CA ASP A 421 33.90 8.50 13.53
C ASP A 421 32.77 8.11 12.57
N GLN A 422 32.05 9.08 12.00
CA GLN A 422 30.95 8.79 11.07
C GLN A 422 31.41 7.98 9.85
N ARG A 423 32.58 8.32 9.28
CA ARG A 423 33.19 7.56 8.18
C ARG A 423 33.51 6.13 8.59
N GLN A 424 34.12 5.92 9.75
CA GLN A 424 34.46 4.59 10.26
C GLN A 424 33.20 3.72 10.44
N ARG A 425 32.10 4.31 10.90
CA ARG A 425 30.81 3.60 11.07
C ARG A 425 30.19 3.21 9.74
N PHE A 426 30.24 4.09 8.73
CA PHE A 426 29.79 3.74 7.39
C PHE A 426 30.66 2.65 6.75
N GLU A 427 31.98 2.68 6.97
CA GLU A 427 32.88 1.62 6.51
C GLU A 427 32.55 0.26 7.16
N ALA A 428 32.23 0.25 8.46
CA ALA A 428 31.76 -0.94 9.17
C ALA A 428 30.43 -1.47 8.60
N GLN A 429 29.44 -0.59 8.39
CA GLN A 429 28.14 -0.95 7.81
C GLN A 429 28.27 -1.50 6.38
N VAL A 430 29.17 -0.94 5.56
CA VAL A 430 29.46 -1.49 4.23
C VAL A 430 30.09 -2.88 4.31
N ALA A 431 30.95 -3.12 5.31
CA ALA A 431 31.52 -4.45 5.54
C ALA A 431 30.46 -5.47 5.99
N GLU A 432 29.52 -5.08 6.85
CA GLU A 432 28.37 -5.89 7.26
C GLU A 432 27.47 -6.23 6.06
N LYS A 433 27.21 -5.23 5.19
CA LYS A 433 26.48 -5.46 3.94
C LYS A 433 27.17 -6.46 3.03
N ALA A 434 28.48 -6.34 2.86
CA ALA A 434 29.27 -7.30 2.09
C ALA A 434 29.29 -8.70 2.73
N ALA A 435 29.04 -8.80 4.04
CA ALA A 435 28.90 -10.05 4.77
C ALA A 435 27.48 -10.64 4.73
N GLY A 436 26.52 -9.97 4.10
CA GLY A 436 25.15 -10.48 3.86
C GLY A 436 24.02 -9.74 4.58
N ASP A 437 24.31 -8.62 5.27
CA ASP A 437 23.26 -7.77 5.84
C ASP A 437 22.68 -6.82 4.78
N ASP A 438 21.53 -7.21 4.21
CA ASP A 438 20.84 -6.43 3.17
C ASP A 438 20.28 -5.08 3.66
N GLU A 439 20.19 -4.86 4.98
CA GLU A 439 19.63 -3.66 5.61
C GLU A 439 20.70 -2.67 6.08
N ALA A 440 21.96 -3.09 6.12
CA ALA A 440 23.07 -2.24 6.56
C ALA A 440 23.25 -0.97 5.70
N HIS A 441 23.64 0.10 6.39
CA HIS A 441 23.68 1.45 5.83
C HIS A 441 24.75 1.59 4.72
N PRO A 442 24.42 2.17 3.54
CA PRO A 442 25.41 2.37 2.48
C PRO A 442 26.39 3.52 2.76
N MET A 443 27.50 3.58 2.02
CA MET A 443 28.38 4.75 2.06
C MET A 443 27.72 5.95 1.35
N ASP A 444 27.53 7.06 2.06
CA ASP A 444 27.17 8.35 1.48
C ASP A 444 28.36 9.33 1.64
N SER A 445 29.18 9.44 0.59
CA SER A 445 30.36 10.31 0.61
C SER A 445 30.01 11.80 0.64
N ASP A 446 28.86 12.19 0.09
CA ASP A 446 28.42 13.59 0.12
C ASP A 446 27.96 13.99 1.53
N PHE A 447 27.29 13.08 2.25
CA PHE A 447 26.92 13.31 3.64
C PHE A 447 28.15 13.44 4.55
N ILE A 448 29.16 12.59 4.36
CA ILE A 448 30.43 12.73 5.11
C ILE A 448 31.07 14.09 4.81
N ASN A 449 31.14 14.51 3.55
CA ASN A 449 31.61 15.83 3.18
C ASN A 449 30.81 16.96 3.85
N ALA A 450 29.48 16.83 3.94
CA ALA A 450 28.65 17.81 4.64
C ALA A 450 28.99 17.91 6.13
N ILE A 451 29.21 16.80 6.83
CA ILE A 451 29.64 16.83 8.24
C ILE A 451 31.07 17.40 8.37
N GLU A 452 31.96 17.13 7.42
CA GLU A 452 33.31 17.71 7.36
C GLU A 452 33.29 19.25 7.20
N VAL A 453 32.26 19.82 6.53
CA VAL A 453 32.03 21.27 6.51
C VAL A 453 31.67 21.80 7.90
N GLY A 454 30.93 21.01 8.68
CA GLY A 454 30.69 21.26 10.10
C GLY A 454 29.23 21.10 10.49
N LEU A 455 28.88 19.97 11.11
CA LEU A 455 27.61 19.77 11.78
C LEU A 455 27.72 20.24 13.25
N PRO A 456 26.95 21.25 13.71
CA PRO A 456 26.92 21.62 15.12
C PRO A 456 26.38 20.47 15.99
N PRO A 457 26.62 20.47 17.31
CA PRO A 457 25.89 19.59 18.23
C PRO A 457 24.39 19.69 17.95
N THR A 458 23.72 18.57 17.71
CA THR A 458 22.34 18.54 17.23
C THR A 458 21.62 17.39 17.94
N GLY A 459 20.35 17.57 18.28
CA GLY A 459 19.44 16.48 18.62
C GLY A 459 18.51 16.21 17.44
N GLY A 460 18.34 14.95 17.08
CA GLY A 460 17.38 14.52 16.07
C GLY A 460 16.39 13.50 16.62
N LEU A 461 15.21 13.49 16.02
CA LEU A 461 14.06 12.72 16.46
C LEU A 461 13.20 12.31 15.27
N GLY A 462 12.97 11.00 15.15
CA GLY A 462 11.98 10.40 14.27
C GLY A 462 10.77 9.89 15.06
N ILE A 463 9.55 10.15 14.58
CA ILE A 463 8.29 9.66 15.18
C ILE A 463 7.40 9.03 14.12
N GLY A 464 6.96 7.80 14.39
CA GLY A 464 6.01 7.08 13.55
C GLY A 464 4.60 7.68 13.65
N VAL A 465 4.27 8.62 12.77
CA VAL A 465 2.96 9.33 12.76
C VAL A 465 1.80 8.35 12.58
N ASP A 466 1.94 7.36 11.70
CA ASP A 466 0.90 6.35 11.51
C ASP A 466 0.65 5.53 12.78
N ARG A 467 1.72 5.11 13.50
CA ARG A 467 1.59 4.41 14.78
C ARG A 467 0.91 5.29 15.83
N MET A 468 1.28 6.57 15.93
CA MET A 468 0.60 7.53 16.81
C MET A 468 -0.90 7.60 16.51
N ILE A 469 -1.30 7.64 15.24
CA ILE A 469 -2.71 7.67 14.86
C ILE A 469 -3.40 6.37 15.26
N VAL A 470 -2.78 5.19 15.03
CA VAL A 470 -3.32 3.90 15.47
C VAL A 470 -3.65 3.92 16.96
N LEU A 471 -2.69 4.36 17.77
CA LEU A 471 -2.83 4.46 19.23
C LEU A 471 -3.95 5.42 19.64
N LEU A 472 -3.92 6.67 19.16
CA LEU A 472 -4.87 7.72 19.56
C LEU A 472 -6.29 7.52 19.01
N THR A 473 -6.46 6.62 18.04
CA THR A 473 -7.77 6.30 17.45
C THR A 473 -8.27 4.91 17.82
N ASP A 474 -7.58 4.21 18.74
CA ASP A 474 -7.93 2.86 19.21
C ASP A 474 -8.18 1.89 18.05
N GLN A 475 -7.30 1.92 17.04
CA GLN A 475 -7.37 1.00 15.91
C GLN A 475 -6.47 -0.21 16.12
N PRO A 476 -6.89 -1.43 15.75
CA PRO A 476 -6.09 -2.63 15.95
C PRO A 476 -4.96 -2.80 14.93
N SER A 477 -4.98 -2.06 13.81
CA SER A 477 -4.01 -2.17 12.73
C SER A 477 -3.71 -0.84 12.06
N ILE A 478 -2.47 -0.66 11.58
CA ILE A 478 -2.05 0.45 10.72
C ILE A 478 -2.91 0.55 9.46
N ARG A 479 -3.45 -0.56 8.96
CA ARG A 479 -4.34 -0.60 7.79
C ARG A 479 -5.67 0.11 8.03
N ASP A 480 -6.10 0.25 9.27
CA ASP A 480 -7.33 0.96 9.63
C ASP A 480 -7.16 2.48 9.60
N VAL A 481 -5.91 2.97 9.68
CA VAL A 481 -5.58 4.41 9.64
C VAL A 481 -4.99 4.85 8.30
N LEU A 482 -4.89 3.93 7.34
CA LEU A 482 -4.51 4.18 5.95
C LEU A 482 -5.74 4.05 5.04
N LEU A 483 -6.00 5.06 4.20
CA LEU A 483 -7.15 5.03 3.28
C LEU A 483 -7.03 3.84 2.33
N PHE A 484 -5.84 3.66 1.75
CA PHE A 484 -5.54 2.62 0.78
C PHE A 484 -4.23 1.93 1.18
N PRO A 485 -4.27 1.00 2.16
CA PRO A 485 -3.08 0.25 2.54
C PRO A 485 -2.63 -0.67 1.40
N THR A 486 -1.36 -1.05 1.40
CA THR A 486 -0.85 -2.01 0.41
C THR A 486 -1.50 -3.37 0.63
N MET A 487 -2.04 -3.95 -0.45
CA MET A 487 -2.75 -5.23 -0.39
C MET A 487 -2.10 -6.23 -1.34
N LYS A 488 -2.03 -7.49 -0.91
CA LYS A 488 -1.67 -8.58 -1.82
C LYS A 488 -2.68 -8.61 -2.97
N PRO A 489 -2.27 -8.59 -4.24
CA PRO A 489 -3.20 -8.66 -5.36
C PRO A 489 -4.02 -9.97 -5.35
N ILE A 490 -5.28 -9.89 -5.79
CA ILE A 490 -6.18 -11.05 -5.90
C ILE A 490 -5.69 -11.93 -7.05
N GLY A 491 -5.63 -13.25 -6.85
CA GLY A 491 -5.19 -14.21 -7.86
C GLY A 491 -3.68 -14.50 -7.85
N LEU A 492 -2.88 -13.77 -7.05
CA LEU A 492 -1.49 -14.13 -6.80
C LEU A 492 -1.44 -15.12 -5.61
N GLU A 493 -1.63 -16.42 -5.83
CA GLU A 493 -1.32 -17.43 -4.82
C GLU A 493 0.19 -17.71 -4.79
N LYS A 494 0.80 -17.90 -3.61
CA LYS A 494 2.22 -18.30 -3.56
C LYS A 494 2.30 -19.72 -4.12
N ALA A 495 3.10 -19.97 -5.15
CA ALA A 495 3.52 -21.33 -5.45
C ALA A 495 4.35 -21.84 -4.24
N GLU A 496 4.23 -23.12 -3.88
CA GLU A 496 4.92 -23.72 -2.73
C GLU A 496 6.46 -23.65 -2.78
N ASN A 497 7.04 -23.14 -3.88
CA ASN A 497 8.49 -22.97 -4.08
C ASN A 497 8.96 -21.50 -4.21
N GLY A 498 8.32 -20.54 -3.54
CA GLY A 498 8.90 -19.19 -3.38
C GLY A 498 8.88 -18.28 -4.61
N GLY A 499 8.11 -18.60 -5.65
CA GLY A 499 7.78 -17.70 -6.77
C GLY A 499 6.37 -17.12 -6.64
N LEU A 500 6.21 -15.81 -6.88
CA LEU A 500 4.90 -15.17 -7.01
C LEU A 500 4.24 -15.61 -8.33
N SER A 501 3.00 -16.13 -8.27
CA SER A 501 2.22 -16.48 -9.46
C SER A 501 1.72 -15.22 -10.17
N LYS A 502 2.52 -14.66 -11.09
CA LYS A 502 2.19 -13.53 -11.98
C LYS A 502 0.95 -13.83 -12.85
N GLU A 503 -0.25 -13.39 -12.46
CA GLU A 503 -1.39 -13.41 -13.41
C GLU A 503 -2.29 -12.17 -13.39
N THR A 504 -1.84 -11.02 -12.85
CA THR A 504 -2.64 -9.78 -12.96
C THR A 504 -1.86 -8.47 -13.08
N TYR A 505 -0.53 -8.51 -13.22
CA TYR A 505 0.32 -7.33 -13.44
C TYR A 505 0.99 -7.29 -14.84
N GLU A 506 0.68 -8.24 -15.73
CA GLU A 506 1.38 -8.39 -17.03
C GLU A 506 1.05 -7.33 -18.11
N THR A 507 0.25 -6.30 -17.81
CA THR A 507 -0.06 -5.25 -18.81
C THR A 507 0.77 -3.98 -18.70
N TYR A 508 1.65 -3.86 -17.69
CA TYR A 508 2.52 -2.68 -17.55
C TYR A 508 4.03 -2.97 -17.56
N ASP A 509 4.46 -4.23 -17.43
CA ASP A 509 5.87 -4.57 -17.19
C ASP A 509 6.44 -5.58 -18.18
N LYS A 510 5.99 -5.53 -19.44
CA LYS A 510 6.82 -6.03 -20.55
C LYS A 510 7.77 -4.91 -20.93
N LEU A 511 8.91 -4.83 -20.24
CA LEU A 511 10.21 -4.30 -20.70
C LEU A 511 11.05 -3.89 -19.45
N THR A 512 11.74 -4.83 -18.80
CA THR A 512 13.17 -4.72 -18.37
C THR A 512 13.58 -5.79 -17.34
N THR A 513 14.50 -6.68 -17.78
CA THR A 513 15.62 -7.28 -17.02
C THR A 513 15.36 -8.05 -15.71
N GLU A 514 15.07 -9.35 -15.81
CA GLU A 514 15.69 -10.34 -14.91
C GLU A 514 16.93 -10.89 -15.64
N GLU A 515 18.13 -10.76 -15.06
CA GLU A 515 19.33 -11.43 -15.59
C GLU A 515 19.16 -12.95 -15.44
N ILE A 516 19.09 -13.65 -16.57
CA ILE A 516 19.14 -15.11 -16.60
C ILE A 516 20.60 -15.51 -16.38
N ASP A 517 20.88 -16.30 -15.34
CA ASP A 517 22.19 -16.92 -15.16
C ASP A 517 22.42 -17.94 -16.30
N LEU A 518 23.14 -17.50 -17.32
CA LEU A 518 23.42 -18.30 -18.52
C LEU A 518 24.25 -19.55 -18.21
N SER A 519 24.92 -19.63 -17.06
CA SER A 519 25.67 -20.83 -16.66
C SER A 519 24.76 -22.02 -16.35
N LYS A 520 23.48 -21.76 -16.05
CA LYS A 520 22.46 -22.78 -15.76
C LYS A 520 21.72 -23.26 -17.00
N VAL A 521 21.93 -22.62 -18.16
CA VAL A 521 21.33 -23.01 -19.43
C VAL A 521 22.19 -24.10 -20.07
N LYS A 522 21.61 -25.26 -20.33
CA LYS A 522 22.26 -26.28 -21.16
C LYS A 522 21.97 -26.01 -22.63
N VAL A 523 23.01 -25.61 -23.37
CA VAL A 523 22.91 -25.35 -24.80
C VAL A 523 23.01 -26.67 -25.56
N GLU A 524 21.98 -26.99 -26.35
CA GLU A 524 22.01 -28.15 -27.24
C GLU A 524 23.04 -27.94 -28.37
N PRO A 525 23.72 -29.01 -28.83
CA PRO A 525 24.60 -28.93 -29.99
C PRO A 525 23.83 -28.40 -31.21
N LEU A 526 24.50 -27.57 -32.00
CA LEU A 526 23.96 -27.17 -33.30
C LEU A 526 23.75 -28.42 -34.17
N PHE A 527 22.72 -28.39 -35.01
CA PHE A 527 22.52 -29.43 -36.02
C PHE A 527 23.77 -29.57 -36.90
N GLU A 528 24.21 -30.80 -37.12
CA GLU A 528 25.37 -31.09 -37.98
C GLU A 528 25.05 -30.80 -39.47
N ASP A 529 23.78 -30.94 -39.85
CA ASP A 529 23.30 -30.70 -41.21
C ASP A 529 23.00 -29.21 -41.43
N MET A 530 23.68 -28.62 -42.42
CA MET A 530 23.39 -27.26 -42.88
C MET A 530 22.13 -27.25 -43.76
N VAL A 531 21.19 -26.35 -43.48
CA VAL A 531 20.01 -26.13 -44.32
C VAL A 531 20.30 -25.02 -45.33
N ASP A 532 20.10 -25.29 -46.62
CA ASP A 532 20.24 -24.27 -47.65
C ASP A 532 19.07 -23.27 -47.64
N PHE A 533 19.31 -22.06 -48.16
CA PHE A 533 18.32 -20.98 -48.19
C PHE A 533 17.06 -21.36 -48.98
N GLU A 534 17.19 -22.15 -50.05
CA GLU A 534 16.04 -22.58 -50.86
C GLU A 534 15.12 -23.52 -50.08
N THR A 535 15.69 -24.36 -49.22
CA THR A 535 14.97 -25.28 -48.35
C THR A 535 14.30 -24.52 -47.21
N PHE A 536 15.00 -23.58 -46.57
CA PHE A 536 14.42 -22.75 -45.51
C PHE A 536 13.28 -21.86 -46.02
N SER A 537 13.48 -21.17 -47.16
CA SER A 537 12.48 -20.26 -47.75
C SER A 537 11.21 -20.95 -48.26
N LYS A 538 11.21 -22.29 -48.33
CA LYS A 538 10.00 -23.09 -48.61
C LYS A 538 9.08 -23.20 -47.39
N SER A 539 9.51 -22.89 -46.16
CA SER A 539 8.65 -22.85 -44.98
C SER A 539 7.86 -21.54 -44.91
N ASP A 540 6.53 -21.61 -44.83
CA ASP A 540 5.65 -20.43 -44.77
C ASP A 540 5.37 -20.05 -43.31
N PHE A 541 6.25 -19.20 -42.75
CA PHE A 541 6.10 -18.64 -41.41
C PHE A 541 5.14 -17.45 -41.42
N ARG A 542 4.08 -17.53 -40.62
CA ARG A 542 3.05 -16.50 -40.49
C ARG A 542 2.80 -16.10 -39.05
N VAL A 543 2.52 -14.81 -38.90
CA VAL A 543 1.86 -14.29 -37.70
C VAL A 543 0.42 -14.77 -37.70
N VAL A 544 0.00 -15.42 -36.62
CA VAL A 544 -1.35 -15.96 -36.46
C VAL A 544 -2.02 -15.40 -35.20
N LYS A 545 -3.32 -15.16 -35.25
CA LYS A 545 -4.12 -14.74 -34.09
C LYS A 545 -4.90 -15.92 -33.54
N VAL A 546 -4.80 -16.17 -32.24
CA VAL A 546 -5.56 -17.24 -31.59
C VAL A 546 -7.01 -16.81 -31.40
N LYS A 547 -7.91 -17.35 -32.22
CA LYS A 547 -9.36 -17.10 -32.09
C LYS A 547 -9.97 -17.93 -30.98
N ASN A 548 -9.51 -19.17 -30.84
CA ASN A 548 -9.91 -20.08 -29.78
C ASN A 548 -8.76 -21.04 -29.45
N CYS A 549 -8.73 -21.51 -28.21
CA CYS A 549 -7.84 -22.59 -27.77
C CYS A 549 -8.63 -23.47 -26.80
N GLU A 550 -8.58 -24.79 -26.99
CA GLU A 550 -9.31 -25.74 -26.16
C GLU A 550 -8.46 -26.98 -25.87
N GLU A 551 -8.68 -27.61 -24.72
CA GLU A 551 -8.03 -28.87 -24.41
C GLU A 551 -8.57 -30.00 -25.30
N VAL A 552 -7.68 -30.86 -25.80
CA VAL A 552 -8.10 -32.00 -26.62
C VAL A 552 -8.67 -33.11 -25.72
N PRO A 553 -9.94 -33.50 -25.88
CA PRO A 553 -10.54 -34.55 -25.05
C PRO A 553 -9.73 -35.85 -25.11
N LYS A 554 -9.49 -36.46 -23.94
CA LYS A 554 -8.68 -37.68 -23.76
C LYS A 554 -7.17 -37.52 -24.01
N SER A 555 -6.67 -36.30 -24.22
CA SER A 555 -5.23 -36.02 -24.22
C SER A 555 -4.82 -35.28 -22.94
N LYS A 556 -3.71 -35.71 -22.33
CA LYS A 556 -3.09 -34.98 -21.21
C LYS A 556 -2.08 -33.93 -21.66
N LYS A 557 -1.73 -33.89 -22.96
CA LYS A 557 -0.62 -33.08 -23.48
C LYS A 557 -1.02 -32.05 -24.54
N LEU A 558 -2.16 -32.23 -25.19
CA LEU A 558 -2.50 -31.47 -26.40
C LEU A 558 -3.51 -30.35 -26.12
N LEU A 559 -3.19 -29.17 -26.64
CA LEU A 559 -4.13 -28.07 -26.88
C LEU A 559 -4.45 -27.99 -28.38
N LYS A 560 -5.71 -27.65 -28.69
CA LYS A 560 -6.18 -27.40 -30.05
C LYS A 560 -6.39 -25.90 -30.24
N PHE A 561 -5.69 -25.33 -31.20
CA PHE A 561 -5.79 -23.94 -31.58
C PHE A 561 -6.68 -23.79 -32.81
N THR A 562 -7.58 -22.80 -32.76
CA THR A 562 -8.24 -22.24 -33.93
C THR A 562 -7.60 -20.88 -34.21
N LEU A 563 -6.93 -20.76 -35.34
CA LEU A 563 -6.05 -19.65 -35.67
C LEU A 563 -6.55 -18.90 -36.91
N ASP A 564 -6.36 -17.59 -36.89
CA ASP A 564 -6.47 -16.72 -38.06
C ASP A 564 -5.08 -16.42 -38.58
N ASP A 565 -4.78 -16.94 -39.76
CA ASP A 565 -3.51 -16.79 -40.47
C ASP A 565 -3.61 -15.80 -41.65
N GLY A 566 -4.69 -15.02 -41.72
CA GLY A 566 -4.95 -14.09 -42.82
C GLY A 566 -5.43 -14.73 -44.12
N SER A 567 -5.67 -16.06 -44.16
CA SER A 567 -6.14 -16.77 -45.38
C SER A 567 -7.67 -16.86 -45.51
N GLU A 568 -8.42 -16.11 -44.68
CA GLU A 568 -9.90 -16.14 -44.55
C GLU A 568 -10.49 -17.49 -44.07
N LYS A 569 -9.65 -18.52 -43.91
CA LYS A 569 -10.02 -19.81 -43.32
C LYS A 569 -9.46 -19.93 -41.91
N GLU A 570 -10.22 -20.55 -41.02
CA GLU A 570 -9.73 -20.93 -39.71
C GLU A 570 -8.76 -22.10 -39.86
N ARG A 571 -7.54 -21.94 -39.35
CA ARG A 571 -6.53 -22.99 -39.33
C ARG A 571 -6.56 -23.71 -37.99
N VAL A 572 -6.54 -25.04 -38.03
CA VAL A 572 -6.47 -25.87 -36.81
C VAL A 572 -5.06 -26.39 -36.61
N ILE A 573 -4.45 -26.11 -35.46
CA ILE A 573 -3.14 -26.67 -35.07
C ILE A 573 -3.26 -27.33 -33.70
N LEU A 574 -2.70 -28.52 -33.54
CA LEU A 574 -2.57 -29.19 -32.25
C LEU A 574 -1.13 -29.05 -31.75
N SER A 575 -0.97 -28.61 -30.50
CA SER A 575 0.36 -28.45 -29.89
C SER A 575 0.44 -29.13 -28.53
N GLY A 576 1.59 -29.76 -28.27
CA GLY A 576 1.88 -30.57 -27.09
C GLY A 576 2.24 -29.79 -25.82
N ILE A 577 1.67 -28.59 -25.66
CA ILE A 577 2.13 -27.59 -24.67
C ILE A 577 1.19 -27.42 -23.48
N LYS A 578 0.24 -28.34 -23.28
CA LYS A 578 -0.75 -28.27 -22.20
C LYS A 578 -0.11 -28.25 -20.80
N GLU A 579 1.06 -28.87 -20.64
CA GLU A 579 1.80 -28.88 -19.37
C GLU A 579 2.41 -27.49 -19.04
N TYR A 580 2.52 -26.61 -20.04
CA TYR A 580 3.15 -25.28 -19.91
C TYR A 580 2.15 -24.12 -19.98
N TYR A 581 1.00 -24.30 -20.63
CA TYR A 581 -0.02 -23.26 -20.82
C TYR A 581 -1.44 -23.79 -20.62
N SER A 582 -2.29 -23.00 -19.98
CA SER A 582 -3.75 -23.21 -20.00
C SER A 582 -4.33 -22.85 -21.38
N ALA A 583 -5.46 -23.43 -21.74
CA ALA A 583 -6.12 -23.11 -23.00
C ALA A 583 -6.62 -21.65 -23.01
N GLU A 584 -7.18 -21.21 -21.89
CA GLU A 584 -7.77 -19.88 -21.69
C GLU A 584 -6.72 -18.77 -21.83
N SER A 585 -5.51 -18.96 -21.31
CA SER A 585 -4.45 -17.94 -21.35
C SER A 585 -3.91 -17.64 -22.76
N LEU A 586 -4.18 -18.52 -23.72
CA LEU A 586 -3.71 -18.38 -25.11
C LEU A 586 -4.74 -17.75 -26.05
N ILE A 587 -6.00 -17.64 -25.64
CA ILE A 587 -7.04 -17.00 -26.46
C ILE A 587 -6.74 -15.51 -26.64
N GLY A 588 -6.80 -15.03 -27.87
CA GLY A 588 -6.51 -13.63 -28.23
C GLY A 588 -5.03 -13.29 -28.40
N LYS A 589 -4.11 -14.19 -28.06
CA LYS A 589 -2.66 -13.97 -28.24
C LYS A 589 -2.25 -14.01 -29.72
N THR A 590 -1.13 -13.37 -30.01
CA THR A 590 -0.49 -13.37 -31.34
C THR A 590 0.74 -14.27 -31.33
N LEU A 591 0.77 -15.27 -32.21
CA LEU A 591 1.80 -16.30 -32.24
C LEU A 591 2.49 -16.38 -33.61
N LEU A 592 3.63 -17.05 -33.65
CA LEU A 592 4.29 -17.48 -34.88
C LEU A 592 3.95 -18.95 -35.20
N ALA A 593 3.56 -19.24 -36.44
CA ALA A 593 3.32 -20.61 -36.90
C ALA A 593 3.87 -20.86 -38.31
N ILE A 594 4.21 -22.11 -38.61
CA ILE A 594 4.43 -22.59 -39.99
C ILE A 594 3.10 -23.11 -40.51
N CYS A 595 2.60 -22.49 -41.58
CA CYS A 595 1.25 -22.72 -42.10
C CYS A 595 1.20 -23.67 -43.31
N ASN A 596 2.34 -24.08 -43.85
CA ASN A 596 2.41 -24.93 -45.05
C ASN A 596 2.99 -26.33 -44.81
N LEU A 597 2.96 -26.82 -43.57
CA LEU A 597 3.26 -28.22 -43.29
C LEU A 597 2.08 -29.11 -43.74
N PRO A 598 2.34 -30.31 -44.29
CA PRO A 598 1.29 -31.28 -44.58
C PRO A 598 0.46 -31.60 -43.32
N PRO A 599 -0.88 -31.65 -43.40
CA PRO A 599 -1.72 -31.96 -42.25
C PRO A 599 -1.33 -33.29 -41.60
N ARG A 600 -1.11 -33.26 -40.28
CA ARG A 600 -0.79 -34.45 -39.49
C ARG A 600 -1.97 -34.80 -38.58
N LYS A 601 -2.50 -36.00 -38.74
CA LYS A 601 -3.62 -36.47 -37.90
C LYS A 601 -3.14 -36.78 -36.49
N MET A 602 -3.70 -36.10 -35.50
CA MET A 602 -3.38 -36.23 -34.08
C MET A 602 -4.69 -36.35 -33.30
N MET A 603 -4.86 -37.46 -32.57
CA MET A 603 -6.09 -37.74 -31.82
C MET A 603 -7.39 -37.63 -32.67
N GLY A 604 -7.31 -37.92 -33.97
CA GLY A 604 -8.44 -37.85 -34.90
C GLY A 604 -8.70 -36.47 -35.51
N ILE A 605 -7.93 -35.44 -35.14
CA ILE A 605 -8.02 -34.08 -35.67
C ILE A 605 -6.80 -33.82 -36.56
N ASP A 606 -7.00 -33.17 -37.71
CA ASP A 606 -5.90 -32.82 -38.61
C ASP A 606 -5.24 -31.52 -38.11
N SER A 607 -3.94 -31.60 -37.77
CA SER A 607 -3.11 -30.44 -37.41
C SER A 607 -2.46 -29.88 -38.66
N GLU A 608 -2.90 -28.71 -39.08
CA GLU A 608 -2.55 -28.06 -40.36
C GLU A 608 -1.42 -27.05 -40.19
N GLY A 609 -0.35 -27.44 -39.50
CA GLY A 609 0.78 -26.56 -39.23
C GLY A 609 1.46 -26.87 -37.91
N MET A 610 2.38 -25.99 -37.52
CA MET A 610 3.10 -26.05 -36.25
C MET A 610 3.26 -24.65 -35.67
N ILE A 611 2.91 -24.48 -34.39
CA ILE A 611 3.21 -23.27 -33.63
C ILE A 611 4.68 -23.34 -33.19
N ILE A 612 5.36 -22.19 -33.18
CA ILE A 612 6.78 -22.11 -32.83
C ILE A 612 6.95 -21.79 -31.34
N SER A 613 7.78 -22.59 -30.68
CA SER A 613 8.22 -22.41 -29.29
C SER A 613 9.73 -22.57 -29.19
N ALA A 614 10.35 -21.84 -28.27
CA ALA A 614 11.71 -22.08 -27.80
C ALA A 614 11.68 -23.04 -26.61
N ILE A 615 12.59 -24.00 -26.57
CA ILE A 615 12.76 -24.94 -25.46
C ILE A 615 14.19 -24.79 -24.95
N CYS A 616 14.38 -24.79 -23.63
CA CYS A 616 15.70 -24.90 -23.03
C CYS A 616 15.67 -25.77 -21.76
N GLU A 617 16.76 -26.46 -21.47
CA GLU A 617 16.97 -27.07 -20.16
C GLU A 617 17.68 -26.04 -19.26
N TYR A 618 17.04 -25.66 -18.17
CA TYR A 618 17.54 -24.68 -17.19
C TYR A 618 17.49 -25.30 -15.81
N ASP A 619 18.66 -25.46 -15.17
CA ASP A 619 18.78 -26.03 -13.82
C ASP A 619 18.16 -27.46 -13.70
N GLY A 620 18.28 -28.26 -14.75
CA GLY A 620 17.76 -29.63 -14.81
C GLY A 620 16.27 -29.76 -15.16
N GLU A 621 15.57 -28.66 -15.42
CA GLU A 621 14.16 -28.64 -15.85
C GLU A 621 14.00 -28.14 -17.29
N GLU A 622 13.10 -28.76 -18.07
CA GLU A 622 12.73 -28.29 -19.41
C GLU A 622 11.78 -27.10 -19.28
N LYS A 623 12.18 -25.96 -19.85
CA LYS A 623 11.35 -24.77 -19.99
C LYS A 623 10.93 -24.61 -21.44
N LEU A 624 9.64 -24.37 -21.68
CA LEU A 624 9.08 -24.10 -23.01
C LEU A 624 8.46 -22.70 -23.03
N ASN A 625 8.83 -21.92 -24.05
CA ASN A 625 8.32 -20.58 -24.28
C ASN A 625 7.74 -20.47 -25.70
N LEU A 626 6.44 -20.18 -25.81
CA LEU A 626 5.84 -19.82 -27.10
C LEU A 626 6.44 -18.52 -27.64
N ILE A 627 6.69 -18.47 -28.94
CA ILE A 627 7.09 -17.23 -29.61
C ILE A 627 5.84 -16.36 -29.78
N MET A 628 5.57 -15.52 -28.76
CA MET A 628 4.50 -14.53 -28.78
C MET A 628 5.00 -13.23 -29.39
N LEU A 629 4.23 -12.70 -30.33
CA LEU A 629 4.53 -11.46 -31.04
C LEU A 629 3.65 -10.31 -30.53
N ASP A 630 3.99 -9.08 -30.93
CA ASP A 630 3.18 -7.90 -30.62
C ASP A 630 1.76 -8.01 -31.22
N ASP A 631 0.75 -7.69 -30.43
CA ASP A 631 -0.65 -7.82 -30.82
C ASP A 631 -1.07 -6.85 -31.94
N ASN A 632 -0.27 -5.81 -32.22
CA ASN A 632 -0.51 -4.89 -33.33
C ASN A 632 -0.09 -5.44 -34.70
N ILE A 633 0.66 -6.55 -34.75
CA ILE A 633 1.08 -7.16 -36.02
C ILE A 633 -0.12 -7.90 -36.64
N PRO A 634 -0.54 -7.57 -37.88
CA PRO A 634 -1.71 -8.20 -38.51
C PRO A 634 -1.53 -9.71 -38.74
N ALA A 635 -2.63 -10.46 -38.64
CA ALA A 635 -2.68 -11.87 -39.05
C ALA A 635 -2.24 -12.04 -40.51
N GLY A 636 -1.46 -13.09 -40.79
CA GLY A 636 -0.95 -13.39 -42.13
C GLY A 636 0.30 -12.63 -42.55
N SER A 637 0.84 -11.76 -41.69
CA SER A 637 2.16 -11.14 -41.90
C SER A 637 3.23 -12.23 -42.05
N LYS A 638 4.06 -12.12 -43.09
CA LYS A 638 5.14 -13.06 -43.40
C LYS A 638 6.41 -12.73 -42.63
N LEU A 639 7.14 -13.74 -42.21
CA LEU A 639 8.52 -13.60 -41.76
C LEU A 639 9.45 -14.05 -42.89
N TYR A 640 10.49 -13.26 -43.15
CA TYR A 640 11.51 -13.50 -44.18
C TYR A 640 12.85 -13.86 -43.55
#